data_AF-A0A5S4T6H7-F1
#
_entry.id   AF-A0A5S4T6H7-F1
#
_cell.length_a   1.000
_cell.length_b   1.000
_cell.length_c   1.000
_cell.angle_alpha   90.00
_cell.angle_beta   90.00
_cell.angle_gamma   90.00
#
_symmetry.space_group_name_H-M   'P 1'
#
loop_
_entity.id
_entity.type
_entity.pdbx_description
1 polymer ?
#
loop_
_entity_poly.entity_id
_entity_poly.type
_entity_poly.pdbx_seq_one_letter_code
_entity_poly.pdbx_strand_id
1 'polypeptide(L)'
;MNRFAELLDRLAYEPGRNNKIRLLVAYFRETADPDRGYALAALTGALSFKHAKPGLIRDLITERTDPVLFGYSYDYVGDLSETVALMWPKS
;
A
#
# COMPACT_ATOMS: atom_id res chain seq x y z
N MET A 1 -1.47 1.71 -10.35
CA MET A 1 -1.24 1.47 -8.90
C MET A 1 0.20 1.07 -8.52
N ASN A 2 0.94 0.22 -9.25
CA ASN A 2 2.34 -0.11 -8.87
C ASN A 2 3.27 1.13 -8.76
N ARG A 3 3.11 2.10 -9.69
CA ARG A 3 3.81 3.39 -9.63
C ARG A 3 3.52 4.18 -8.33
N PHE A 4 2.34 3.99 -7.74
CA PHE A 4 1.99 4.63 -6.46
C PHE A 4 2.69 3.94 -5.29
N ALA A 5 2.74 2.61 -5.29
CA ALA A 5 3.52 1.87 -4.29
C ALA A 5 5.01 2.25 -4.33
N GLU A 6 5.59 2.35 -5.53
CA GLU A 6 6.95 2.85 -5.74
C GLU A 6 7.14 4.29 -5.22
N LEU A 7 6.16 5.17 -5.40
CA LEU A 7 6.20 6.51 -4.84
C LEU A 7 6.23 6.46 -3.30
N LEU A 8 5.36 5.66 -2.66
CA LEU A 8 5.30 5.55 -1.21
C LEU A 8 6.62 5.02 -0.63
N ASP A 9 7.19 3.99 -1.24
CA ASP A 9 8.49 3.42 -0.85
C ASP A 9 9.59 4.49 -0.89
N ARG A 10 9.71 5.23 -2.01
CA ARG A 10 10.68 6.32 -2.13
C ARG A 10 10.43 7.45 -1.13
N LEU A 11 9.17 7.80 -0.85
CA LEU A 11 8.83 8.85 0.11
C LEU A 11 9.13 8.45 1.56
N ALA A 12 9.06 7.15 1.89
CA ALA A 12 9.37 6.62 3.21
C ALA A 12 10.86 6.76 3.53
N TYR A 13 11.74 6.50 2.54
CA TYR A 13 13.19 6.53 2.71
C TYR A 13 13.87 7.86 2.34
N GLU A 14 13.17 8.81 1.71
CA GLU A 14 13.73 10.13 1.38
C GLU A 14 13.69 11.08 2.60
N PRO A 15 14.82 11.61 3.09
CA PRO A 15 14.80 12.56 4.21
C PRO A 15 14.55 14.02 3.75
N GLY A 16 14.88 14.36 2.50
CA GLY A 16 14.88 15.74 2.02
C GLY A 16 13.50 16.24 1.59
N ARG A 17 13.00 17.31 2.23
CA ARG A 17 11.71 17.94 1.86
C ARG A 17 11.61 18.28 0.37
N ASN A 18 12.64 18.92 -0.19
CA ASN A 18 12.62 19.33 -1.60
C ASN A 18 12.62 18.13 -2.54
N ASN A 19 13.30 17.03 -2.17
CA ASN A 19 13.28 15.79 -2.94
C ASN A 19 11.91 15.11 -2.88
N LYS A 20 11.26 15.07 -1.71
CA LYS A 20 9.87 14.59 -1.59
C LYS A 20 8.93 15.38 -2.51
N ILE A 21 9.05 16.71 -2.54
CA ILE A 21 8.25 17.55 -3.44
C ILE A 21 8.52 17.18 -4.91
N ARG A 22 9.79 16.98 -5.29
CA ARG A 22 10.14 16.54 -6.65
C ARG A 22 9.52 15.19 -7.01
N LEU A 23 9.55 14.21 -6.11
CA LEU A 23 8.94 12.90 -6.30
C LEU A 23 7.41 13.01 -6.51
N LEU A 24 6.75 13.80 -5.66
CA LEU A 24 5.31 14.06 -5.77
C LEU A 24 4.96 14.74 -7.10
N VAL A 25 5.67 15.81 -7.46
CA VAL A 25 5.44 16.54 -8.71
C VAL A 25 5.64 15.64 -9.93
N ALA A 26 6.70 14.84 -9.95
CA ALA A 26 6.96 13.90 -11.05
C ALA A 26 5.80 12.89 -11.18
N TYR A 27 5.40 12.28 -10.06
CA TYR A 27 4.29 11.33 -10.05
C TYR A 27 2.97 11.93 -10.55
N PHE A 28 2.60 13.12 -10.08
CA PHE A 28 1.34 13.79 -10.47
C PHE A 28 1.34 14.26 -11.93
N ARG A 29 2.50 14.57 -12.51
CA ARG A 29 2.62 14.92 -13.93
C ARG A 29 2.48 13.71 -14.84
N GLU A 30 3.05 12.57 -14.45
CA GLU A 30 3.16 11.40 -15.31
C GLU A 30 2.04 10.37 -15.14
N THR A 31 1.25 10.47 -14.08
CA THR A 31 0.14 9.55 -13.80
C THR A 31 -1.16 10.11 -14.36
N ALA A 32 -1.87 9.30 -15.15
CA ALA A 32 -3.17 9.65 -15.70
C ALA A 32 -4.30 9.46 -14.65
N ASP A 33 -5.45 10.07 -14.90
CA ASP A 33 -6.66 9.78 -14.14
C ASP A 33 -7.21 8.39 -14.54
N PRO A 34 -7.81 7.62 -13.61
CA PRO A 34 -8.15 8.00 -12.23
C PRO A 34 -7.04 7.72 -11.19
N ASP A 35 -5.98 6.99 -11.54
CA ASP A 35 -4.89 6.58 -10.62
C ASP A 35 -4.30 7.77 -9.86
N ARG A 36 -4.12 8.89 -10.57
CA ARG A 36 -3.65 10.15 -9.99
C ARG A 36 -4.55 10.69 -8.88
N GLY A 37 -5.86 10.66 -9.10
CA GLY A 37 -6.86 11.10 -8.12
C GLY A 37 -6.90 10.18 -6.90
N TYR A 38 -6.82 8.86 -7.11
CA TYR A 38 -6.74 7.91 -6.01
C TYR A 38 -5.49 8.10 -5.15
N ALA A 39 -4.32 8.32 -5.77
CA ALA A 39 -3.09 8.60 -5.04
C ALA A 39 -3.19 9.88 -4.19
N LEU A 40 -3.76 10.96 -4.74
CA LEU A 40 -3.99 12.20 -3.99
C LEU A 40 -4.91 11.97 -2.78
N ALA A 41 -6.01 11.25 -2.98
CA ALA A 41 -6.93 10.92 -1.90
C ALA A 41 -6.24 10.05 -0.83
N ALA A 42 -5.38 9.10 -1.21
CA ALA A 42 -4.67 8.26 -0.27
C ALA A 42 -3.67 9.06 0.57
N LEU A 43 -2.86 9.91 -0.08
CA LEU A 43 -1.85 10.76 0.59
C LEU A 43 -2.46 11.78 1.55
N THR A 44 -3.72 12.17 1.33
CA THR A 44 -4.44 13.15 2.15
C THR A 44 -5.39 12.50 3.17
N GLY A 45 -5.45 11.16 3.22
CA GLY A 45 -6.37 10.43 4.09
C GLY A 45 -7.84 10.52 3.68
N ALA A 46 -8.14 11.04 2.48
CA ALA A 46 -9.49 11.17 1.95
C ALA A 46 -9.94 9.95 1.13
N LEU A 47 -9.05 8.98 0.88
CA LEU A 47 -9.40 7.77 0.14
C LEU A 47 -10.32 6.88 0.98
N SER A 48 -11.55 6.73 0.52
CA SER A 48 -12.57 5.91 1.17
C SER A 48 -13.16 4.93 0.17
N PHE A 49 -13.26 3.67 0.60
CA PHE A 49 -13.93 2.62 -0.16
C PHE A 49 -15.20 2.22 0.56
N LYS A 50 -16.31 2.21 -0.20
CA LYS A 50 -17.62 1.78 0.31
C LYS A 50 -17.61 0.29 0.68
N HIS A 51 -17.03 -0.55 -0.18
CA HIS A 51 -17.08 -2.01 -0.06
C HIS A 51 -15.74 -2.66 0.34
N ALA A 52 -14.60 -2.00 0.13
CA ALA A 52 -13.30 -2.55 0.50
C ALA A 52 -12.94 -2.13 1.94
N LYS A 53 -13.20 -3.01 2.90
CA LYS A 53 -12.85 -2.82 4.32
C LYS A 53 -11.59 -3.62 4.67
N PRO A 54 -10.85 -3.27 5.74
CA PRO A 54 -9.64 -4.01 6.15
C PRO A 54 -9.86 -5.52 6.34
N GLY A 55 -11.07 -5.93 6.77
CA GLY A 55 -11.45 -7.34 6.87
C GLY A 55 -11.30 -8.11 5.55
N LEU A 56 -11.59 -7.47 4.41
CA LEU A 56 -11.45 -8.09 3.09
C LEU A 56 -10.00 -8.51 2.80
N ILE A 57 -9.01 -7.72 3.23
CA ILE A 57 -7.60 -8.07 3.03
C ILE A 57 -7.24 -9.33 3.83
N ARG A 58 -7.77 -9.44 5.06
CA ARG A 58 -7.61 -10.63 5.90
C ARG A 58 -8.25 -11.85 5.24
N ASP A 59 -9.47 -11.71 4.73
CA ASP A 59 -10.17 -12.82 4.07
C ASP A 59 -9.37 -13.30 2.85
N LEU A 60 -8.93 -12.38 1.99
CA LEU A 60 -8.17 -12.68 0.77
C LEU A 60 -6.82 -13.40 1.04
N ILE A 61 -6.11 -13.04 2.11
CA ILE A 61 -4.85 -13.73 2.45
C ILE A 61 -5.12 -15.10 3.06
N THR A 62 -6.18 -15.25 3.86
CA THR A 62 -6.56 -16.55 4.44
C THR A 62 -7.12 -17.54 3.42
N GLU A 63 -7.64 -17.08 2.29
CA GLU A 63 -7.98 -17.96 1.16
C GLU A 63 -6.74 -18.55 0.46
N ARG A 64 -5.58 -17.89 0.61
CA ARG A 64 -4.33 -18.23 -0.10
C ARG A 64 -3.29 -18.89 0.79
N THR A 65 -3.45 -18.79 2.11
CA THR A 65 -2.48 -19.26 3.10
C THR A 65 -3.19 -20.01 4.21
N ASP A 66 -2.49 -20.95 4.85
CA ASP A 66 -3.03 -21.65 6.01
C ASP A 66 -3.33 -20.63 7.14
N PRO A 67 -4.55 -20.60 7.72
CA PRO A 67 -4.91 -19.60 8.73
C PRO A 67 -4.08 -19.65 10.01
N VAL A 68 -3.58 -20.82 10.41
CA VAL A 68 -2.74 -20.96 11.61
C VAL A 68 -1.36 -20.38 11.34
N LEU A 69 -0.77 -20.69 10.18
CA LEU A 69 0.52 -20.14 9.77
C LEU A 69 0.44 -18.62 9.55
N PHE A 70 -0.67 -18.12 9.00
CA PHE A 70 -0.93 -16.68 8.91
C PHE A 70 -0.99 -16.05 10.30
N GLY A 71 -1.66 -16.69 11.27
CA GLY A 71 -1.71 -16.24 12.66
C GLY A 71 -0.31 -16.07 13.27
N TYR A 72 0.53 -17.10 13.18
CA TYR A 72 1.91 -17.02 13.69
C TYR A 72 2.76 -15.96 12.98
N SER A 73 2.58 -15.79 11.66
CA SER A 73 3.30 -14.76 10.90
C SER A 73 2.88 -13.37 11.35
N TYR A 74 1.58 -13.15 11.53
CA TYR A 74 1.02 -11.89 12.01
C TYR A 74 1.48 -11.55 13.43
N ASP A 75 1.46 -12.54 14.34
CA ASP A 75 1.94 -12.37 15.71
C ASP A 75 3.43 -12.00 15.77
N TYR A 76 4.23 -12.52 14.85
CA TYR A 76 5.67 -12.21 14.75
C TYR A 76 5.94 -10.82 14.16
N VAL A 77 5.26 -10.45 13.07
CA VAL A 77 5.49 -9.18 12.34
C VAL A 77 4.84 -7.99 13.04
N GLY A 78 3.64 -8.18 13.61
CA GLY A 78 2.92 -7.15 14.36
C GLY A 78 2.16 -6.11 13.52
N ASP A 79 2.23 -6.19 12.19
CA ASP A 79 1.45 -5.34 11.27
C ASP A 79 0.79 -6.16 10.16
N LEU A 80 -0.49 -5.88 9.89
CA LEU A 80 -1.28 -6.64 8.90
C LEU A 80 -0.76 -6.42 7.48
N SER A 81 -0.41 -5.16 7.15
CA SER A 81 0.00 -4.80 5.80
C SER A 81 1.35 -5.43 5.47
N GLU A 82 2.30 -5.35 6.38
CA GLU A 82 3.62 -5.95 6.25
C GLU A 82 3.54 -7.49 6.19
N THR A 83 2.73 -8.11 7.06
CA THR A 83 2.53 -9.58 7.05
C THR A 83 2.00 -10.05 5.71
N VAL A 84 0.96 -9.37 5.18
CA VAL A 84 0.37 -9.72 3.89
C VAL A 84 1.36 -9.49 2.75
N ALA A 85 2.11 -8.38 2.76
CA ALA A 85 3.10 -8.08 1.74
C ALA A 85 4.22 -9.13 1.66
N LEU A 86 4.69 -9.63 2.80
CA LEU A 86 5.71 -10.68 2.88
C LEU A 86 5.21 -12.06 2.43
N MET A 87 3.95 -12.38 2.73
CA MET A 87 3.35 -13.67 2.38
C MET A 87 2.77 -13.71 0.96
N TRP A 88 2.54 -12.56 0.33
CA TRP A 88 1.91 -12.51 -0.98
C TRP A 88 2.84 -13.14 -2.04
N PRO A 89 2.36 -14.09 -2.86
CA PRO A 89 3.16 -14.69 -3.91
C PRO A 89 3.73 -13.63 -4.85
N LYS A 90 5.04 -13.69 -5.11
CA LYS A 90 5.67 -12.82 -6.11
C LYS A 90 5.05 -13.13 -7.49
N SER A 91 4.62 -12.07 -8.17
CA SER A 91 4.05 -12.12 -9.52
C SER A 91 5.12 -12.34 -10.57
#